data_AF-A0A847N8V9-F1
#
_entry.id   AF-A0A847N8V9-F1
#
_cell.length_a   1.000
_cell.length_b   1.000
_cell.length_c   1.000
_cell.angle_alpha   90.00
_cell.angle_beta   90.00
_cell.angle_gamma   90.00
#
_symmetry.space_group_name_H-M   'P 1'
#
loop_
_entity.id
_entity.type
_entity.pdbx_description
1 polymer ?
#
loop_
_entity_poly.entity_id
_entity_poly.type
_entity_poly.pdbx_seq_one_letter_code
_entity_poly.pdbx_strand_id
1 'polypeptide(L)'
;MDAVGGSDAYAEVNEDYRNIRFYIDGPEAAALAFAKEVYGNFLLNLPEWSTHSVTKYEMISFALQTSSDTSVTAEFSFIVEPRQEIYFIGSNTQRGRDKYEGQLILKKSFTLEKDNEGYWNCTQLQDVHEDLLYEIGEAYKKAVEAYGWFELTTMPTACDTDGDVREHEGQQYFRVVHENIKTLADLENYLRSLFSDDIVANLMFPEEGKKRYRDFDGILYAIPADRGTDISKGKETYEVVQESGNSRIIFRVTVELLGELGYETHDFTCEKIDGRWIFSSFGLVR
;
A
#
# COMPACT_ATOMS: atom_id res chain seq x y z
N MET A 1 -44.38 23.42 13.84
CA MET A 1 -43.30 23.86 14.74
C MET A 1 -42.01 23.55 14.00
N ASP A 2 -41.57 24.58 13.32
CA ASP A 2 -40.36 24.74 12.52
C ASP A 2 -39.17 24.94 13.49
N ALA A 3 -37.89 24.75 13.19
CA ALA A 3 -37.16 24.10 12.09
C ALA A 3 -35.90 23.45 12.77
N VAL A 4 -34.73 23.11 12.22
CA VAL A 4 -33.95 23.28 10.96
C VAL A 4 -33.14 21.94 10.85
N GLY A 5 -32.69 21.37 9.74
CA GLY A 5 -32.12 21.92 8.50
C GLY A 5 -30.60 22.07 8.66
N GLY A 6 -29.79 21.28 7.93
CA GLY A 6 -28.32 21.31 8.04
C GLY A 6 -27.61 19.96 7.87
N SER A 7 -27.93 19.17 6.85
CA SER A 7 -27.20 17.94 6.48
C SER A 7 -26.34 18.12 5.22
N ASP A 8 -25.73 19.30 5.08
CA ASP A 8 -24.78 19.69 4.02
C ASP A 8 -23.88 20.81 4.61
N ALA A 9 -22.78 20.45 5.29
CA ALA A 9 -21.95 21.43 6.01
C ALA A 9 -20.44 21.09 6.14
N TYR A 10 -20.02 19.90 5.72
CA TYR A 10 -18.60 19.58 5.50
C TYR A 10 -18.45 18.90 4.14
N ALA A 11 -18.62 19.69 3.08
CA ALA A 11 -18.15 19.29 1.77
C ALA A 11 -16.62 19.27 1.83
N GLU A 12 -16.00 18.10 1.67
CA GLU A 12 -14.55 17.98 1.61
C GLU A 12 -14.02 18.78 0.41
N VAL A 13 -13.42 19.95 0.69
CA VAL A 13 -12.61 20.65 -0.31
C VAL A 13 -11.33 19.86 -0.48
N ASN A 14 -11.43 18.88 -1.37
CA ASN A 14 -10.31 18.13 -1.91
C ASN A 14 -9.36 19.05 -2.68
N GLU A 15 -8.20 18.50 -3.04
CA GLU A 15 -7.18 19.11 -3.88
C GLU A 15 -7.69 19.37 -5.32
N ASP A 16 -8.65 20.28 -5.51
CA ASP A 16 -9.16 20.63 -6.85
C ASP A 16 -8.19 21.58 -7.58
N TYR A 17 -7.03 21.01 -7.92
CA TYR A 17 -5.92 21.62 -8.65
C TYR A 17 -6.33 22.17 -10.03
N ARG A 18 -7.51 21.80 -10.54
CA ARG A 18 -8.03 22.27 -11.84
C ARG A 18 -8.34 23.77 -11.85
N ASN A 19 -8.45 24.38 -10.67
CA ASN A 19 -8.56 25.84 -10.50
C ASN A 19 -7.19 26.55 -10.55
N ILE A 20 -6.07 25.82 -10.58
CA ILE A 20 -4.73 26.40 -10.68
C ILE A 20 -4.46 26.83 -12.13
N ARG A 21 -4.60 28.14 -12.36
CA ARG A 21 -4.30 28.83 -13.62
C ARG A 21 -3.30 29.96 -13.38
N PHE A 22 -2.19 29.99 -14.12
CA PHE A 22 -1.12 30.98 -13.92
C PHE A 22 -0.36 31.30 -15.22
N TYR A 23 0.29 32.47 -15.29
CA TYR A 23 1.06 32.89 -16.46
C TYR A 23 2.56 32.88 -16.17
N ILE A 24 3.32 32.04 -16.89
CA ILE A 24 4.78 32.01 -16.93
C ILE A 24 5.22 31.71 -18.36
N ASP A 25 6.28 32.38 -18.81
CA ASP A 25 6.88 32.15 -20.12
C ASP A 25 7.84 30.96 -20.10
N GLY A 26 7.82 30.15 -21.17
CA GLY A 26 8.54 28.87 -21.28
C GLY A 26 7.88 27.69 -20.51
N PRO A 27 7.74 26.50 -21.12
CA PRO A 27 7.14 25.33 -20.48
C PRO A 27 7.92 24.81 -19.27
N GLU A 28 9.25 24.70 -19.35
CA GLU A 28 10.07 24.17 -18.25
C GLU A 28 10.05 25.10 -17.03
N ALA A 29 10.02 26.42 -17.27
CA ALA A 29 9.90 27.42 -16.23
C ALA A 29 8.52 27.38 -15.56
N ALA A 30 7.45 27.18 -16.33
CA ALA A 30 6.11 27.00 -15.78
C ALA A 30 5.99 25.72 -14.93
N ALA A 31 6.57 24.60 -15.39
CA ALA A 31 6.60 23.36 -14.62
C ALA A 31 7.40 23.48 -13.32
N LEU A 32 8.60 24.06 -13.37
CA LEU A 32 9.43 24.27 -12.16
C LEU A 32 8.73 25.20 -11.17
N ALA A 33 8.12 26.29 -11.64
CA ALA A 33 7.40 27.23 -10.78
C ALA A 33 6.10 26.64 -10.21
N PHE A 34 5.41 25.77 -10.96
CA PHE A 34 4.25 25.03 -10.45
C PHE A 34 4.64 24.19 -9.22
N ALA A 35 5.64 23.32 -9.38
CA ALA A 35 6.13 22.43 -8.33
C ALA A 35 6.78 23.20 -7.17
N LYS A 36 7.49 24.30 -7.44
CA LYS A 36 8.21 25.06 -6.41
C LYS A 36 7.32 26.01 -5.60
N GLU A 37 6.37 26.68 -6.26
CA GLU A 37 5.69 27.85 -5.71
C GLU A 37 4.17 27.84 -5.90
N VAL A 38 3.64 27.60 -7.11
CA VAL A 38 2.18 27.75 -7.36
C VAL A 38 1.37 26.71 -6.59
N TYR A 39 1.78 25.43 -6.66
CA TYR A 39 1.09 24.35 -5.97
C TYR A 39 1.22 24.43 -4.44
N GLY A 40 2.41 24.80 -3.94
CA GLY A 40 2.62 25.06 -2.52
C GLY A 40 1.75 26.19 -1.98
N ASN A 41 1.66 27.30 -2.73
CA ASN A 41 0.78 28.42 -2.40
C ASN A 41 -0.71 28.02 -2.46
N PHE A 42 -1.11 27.13 -3.36
CA PHE A 42 -2.47 26.57 -3.37
C PHE A 42 -2.77 25.83 -2.06
N LEU A 43 -1.93 24.85 -1.66
CA LEU A 43 -2.12 24.08 -0.41
C LEU A 43 -2.10 24.97 0.85
N LEU A 44 -1.23 25.99 0.89
CA LEU A 44 -1.12 26.95 2.00
C LEU A 44 -2.32 27.89 2.12
N ASN A 45 -3.08 28.12 1.05
CA ASN A 45 -4.27 28.97 1.03
C ASN A 45 -5.59 28.16 1.07
N LEU A 46 -5.53 26.83 1.14
CA LEU A 46 -6.73 26.02 1.42
C LEU A 46 -7.30 26.35 2.81
N PRO A 47 -8.63 26.32 3.00
CA PRO A 47 -9.25 26.53 4.31
C PRO A 47 -8.72 25.54 5.36
N GLU A 48 -8.61 25.96 6.62
CA GLU A 48 -8.00 25.13 7.69
C GLU A 48 -8.72 23.79 7.95
N TRP A 49 -9.97 23.67 7.50
CA TRP A 49 -10.80 22.46 7.55
C TRP A 49 -10.69 21.58 6.30
N SER A 50 -9.98 22.00 5.24
CA SER A 50 -9.67 21.14 4.10
C SER A 50 -8.70 20.04 4.52
N THR A 51 -9.00 18.82 4.07
CA THR A 51 -8.19 17.60 4.24
C THR A 51 -6.78 17.74 3.65
N HIS A 52 -6.56 18.67 2.73
CA HIS A 52 -5.29 18.90 2.04
C HIS A 52 -4.59 20.21 2.51
N SER A 53 -5.07 20.86 3.57
CA SER A 53 -4.50 22.13 4.06
C SER A 53 -3.23 21.94 4.89
N VAL A 54 -2.24 22.83 4.68
CA VAL A 54 -0.90 22.74 5.29
C VAL A 54 -0.50 24.06 5.96
N THR A 55 0.44 24.01 6.91
CA THR A 55 1.11 25.18 7.49
C THR A 55 2.46 25.50 6.84
N LYS A 56 3.01 24.55 6.08
CA LYS A 56 4.32 24.65 5.42
C LYS A 56 4.35 23.86 4.12
N TYR A 57 5.16 24.33 3.18
CA TYR A 57 5.48 23.65 1.93
C TYR A 57 6.96 23.89 1.56
N GLU A 58 7.70 22.84 1.18
CA GLU A 58 9.07 22.93 0.67
C GLU A 58 9.30 21.90 -0.45
N MET A 59 9.52 22.34 -1.70
CA MET A 59 9.89 21.43 -2.79
C MET A 59 11.34 20.96 -2.62
N ILE A 60 11.56 19.64 -2.57
CA ILE A 60 12.88 19.01 -2.34
C ILE A 60 13.47 18.32 -3.58
N SER A 61 12.64 17.93 -4.56
CA SER A 61 13.10 17.33 -5.82
C SER A 61 12.22 17.75 -6.99
N PHE A 62 12.77 17.74 -8.20
CA PHE A 62 12.05 18.03 -9.44
C PHE A 62 12.69 17.26 -10.61
N ALA A 63 11.87 16.62 -11.45
CA ALA A 63 12.28 15.90 -12.63
C ALA A 63 11.33 16.17 -13.80
N LEU A 64 11.79 16.95 -14.79
CA LEU A 64 11.07 17.19 -16.04
C LEU A 64 10.99 15.88 -16.85
N GLN A 65 9.80 15.55 -17.38
CA GLN A 65 9.55 14.32 -18.13
C GLN A 65 9.35 14.60 -19.62
N THR A 66 8.38 15.44 -19.99
CA THR A 66 8.16 15.89 -21.38
C THR A 66 7.90 17.39 -21.45
N SER A 67 8.26 18.03 -22.56
CA SER A 67 8.06 19.48 -22.78
C SER A 67 7.68 19.80 -24.22
N SER A 68 6.84 20.81 -24.40
CA SER A 68 6.39 21.38 -25.67
C SER A 68 5.76 22.76 -25.44
N ASP A 69 5.63 23.58 -26.49
CA ASP A 69 5.10 24.95 -26.42
C ASP A 69 3.73 25.10 -25.73
N THR A 70 2.92 24.03 -25.73
CA THR A 70 1.54 24.01 -25.19
C THR A 70 1.29 22.97 -24.10
N SER A 71 2.25 22.08 -23.79
CA SER A 71 2.07 21.07 -22.74
C SER A 71 3.42 20.62 -22.15
N VAL A 72 3.46 20.45 -20.83
CA VAL A 72 4.65 20.04 -20.09
C VAL A 72 4.27 19.08 -18.96
N THR A 73 5.09 18.05 -18.74
CA THR A 73 4.90 17.07 -17.67
C THR A 73 6.17 16.94 -16.83
N ALA A 74 6.01 16.77 -15.51
CA ALA A 74 7.10 16.58 -14.58
C ALA A 74 6.67 15.83 -13.32
N GLU A 75 7.65 15.28 -12.61
CA GLU A 75 7.52 14.80 -11.23
C GLU A 75 8.19 15.76 -10.25
N PHE A 76 7.71 15.80 -9.01
CA PHE A 76 8.35 16.53 -7.92
C PHE A 76 8.11 15.85 -6.58
N SER A 77 9.09 15.93 -5.68
CA SER A 77 8.92 15.61 -4.26
C SER A 77 8.91 16.88 -3.45
N PHE A 78 8.06 16.91 -2.42
CA PHE A 78 7.86 18.08 -1.57
C PHE A 78 7.56 17.66 -0.14
N ILE A 79 7.76 18.59 0.79
CA ILE A 79 7.56 18.41 2.22
C ILE A 79 6.45 19.32 2.70
N VAL A 80 5.60 18.80 3.58
CA VAL A 80 4.50 19.52 4.21
C VAL A 80 4.47 19.34 5.72
N GLU A 81 3.95 20.35 6.39
CA GLU A 81 3.39 20.24 7.74
C GLU A 81 1.86 20.28 7.58
N PRO A 82 1.14 19.15 7.64
CA PRO A 82 -0.31 19.13 7.43
C PRO A 82 -1.03 19.66 8.67
N ARG A 83 -2.15 20.37 8.47
CA ARG A 83 -2.98 20.84 9.60
C ARG A 83 -3.71 19.70 10.31
N GLN A 84 -3.98 18.61 9.58
CA GLN A 84 -4.64 17.41 10.08
C GLN A 84 -3.94 16.18 9.47
N GLU A 85 -2.91 15.69 10.16
CA GLU A 85 -1.98 14.66 9.67
C GLU A 85 -2.68 13.39 9.16
N ILE A 86 -3.80 13.01 9.80
CA ILE A 86 -4.60 11.81 9.48
C ILE A 86 -5.04 11.71 8.01
N TYR A 87 -5.23 12.83 7.30
CA TYR A 87 -5.61 12.84 5.89
C TYR A 87 -4.41 12.71 4.93
N PHE A 88 -3.19 12.99 5.42
CA PHE A 88 -1.95 12.80 4.65
C PHE A 88 -1.27 11.45 4.94
N ILE A 89 -1.59 10.77 6.04
CA ILE A 89 -1.06 9.42 6.35
C ILE A 89 -1.76 8.36 5.49
N GLY A 90 -1.25 8.19 4.27
CA GLY A 90 -1.58 7.11 3.34
C GLY A 90 -0.31 6.49 2.72
N SER A 91 -0.48 5.53 1.81
CA SER A 91 0.60 4.73 1.22
C SER A 91 1.63 5.50 0.37
N ASN A 92 1.50 6.82 0.26
CA ASN A 92 2.27 7.68 -0.66
C ASN A 92 3.14 8.70 0.10
N THR A 93 3.19 8.58 1.42
CA THR A 93 3.68 9.62 2.32
C THR A 93 4.72 9.06 3.28
N GLN A 94 5.97 9.50 3.15
CA GLN A 94 7.05 9.15 4.07
C GLN A 94 7.08 10.13 5.25
N ARG A 95 7.53 9.66 6.42
CA ARG A 95 7.93 10.55 7.52
C ARG A 95 9.33 11.10 7.25
N GLY A 96 9.48 12.42 7.32
CA GLY A 96 10.77 13.08 7.21
C GLY A 96 11.70 12.71 8.36
N ARG A 97 13.00 12.70 8.08
CA ARG A 97 14.09 12.37 9.03
C ARG A 97 15.08 13.54 9.11
N ASP A 98 15.96 13.51 10.12
CA ASP A 98 16.94 14.57 10.40
C ASP A 98 16.29 15.97 10.47
N LYS A 99 16.70 16.91 9.61
CA LYS A 99 16.12 18.27 9.50
C LYS A 99 14.63 18.31 9.13
N TYR A 100 14.05 17.18 8.73
CA TYR A 100 12.65 17.02 8.35
C TYR A 100 11.85 16.15 9.33
N GLU A 101 12.40 15.84 10.52
CA GLU A 101 11.65 15.17 11.59
C GLU A 101 10.33 15.91 11.90
N GLY A 102 9.26 15.14 12.14
CA GLY A 102 7.90 15.65 12.36
C GLY A 102 7.16 16.14 11.11
N GLN A 103 7.80 16.13 9.93
CA GLN A 103 7.20 16.58 8.67
C GLN A 103 6.91 15.39 7.74
N LEU A 104 6.08 15.59 6.72
CA LEU A 104 5.72 14.55 5.76
C LEU A 104 6.33 14.85 4.38
N ILE A 105 6.96 13.85 3.75
CA ILE A 105 7.47 13.89 2.38
C ILE A 105 6.45 13.19 1.47
N LEU A 106 6.07 13.85 0.38
CA LEU A 106 5.21 13.32 -0.67
C LEU A 106 5.88 13.46 -2.05
N LYS A 107 5.42 12.67 -3.02
CA LYS A 107 5.81 12.78 -4.44
C LYS A 107 4.56 12.81 -5.32
N LYS A 108 4.52 13.72 -6.30
CA LYS A 108 3.42 13.86 -7.28
C LYS A 108 3.97 14.03 -8.69
N SER A 109 3.18 13.66 -9.70
CA SER A 109 3.43 13.95 -11.12
C SER A 109 2.28 14.77 -11.67
N PHE A 110 2.57 15.69 -12.58
CA PHE A 110 1.58 16.62 -13.12
C PHE A 110 1.74 16.86 -14.61
N THR A 111 0.63 17.28 -15.21
CA THR A 111 0.53 17.78 -16.58
C THR A 111 -0.01 19.20 -16.53
N LEU A 112 0.71 20.14 -17.16
CA LEU A 112 0.19 21.47 -17.47
C LEU A 112 -0.14 21.55 -18.95
N GLU A 113 -1.23 22.25 -19.26
CA GLU A 113 -1.60 22.61 -20.63
C GLU A 113 -1.78 24.13 -20.73
N LYS A 114 -1.30 24.70 -21.84
CA LYS A 114 -1.36 26.13 -22.13
C LYS A 114 -2.65 26.45 -22.89
N ASP A 115 -3.46 27.34 -22.33
CA ASP A 115 -4.70 27.78 -22.97
C ASP A 115 -4.47 28.85 -24.06
N ASN A 116 -5.56 29.22 -24.74
CA ASN A 116 -5.58 30.17 -25.84
C ASN A 116 -5.30 31.63 -25.42
N GLU A 117 -5.28 31.95 -24.12
CA GLU A 117 -4.83 33.25 -23.59
C GLU A 117 -3.36 33.19 -23.14
N GLY A 118 -2.72 32.01 -23.20
CA GLY A 118 -1.32 31.79 -22.86
C GLY A 118 -1.05 31.41 -21.42
N TYR A 119 -2.08 31.12 -20.61
CA TYR A 119 -1.92 30.68 -19.22
C TYR A 119 -1.77 29.16 -19.16
N TRP A 120 -0.99 28.69 -18.19
CA TRP A 120 -0.86 27.27 -17.85
C TRP A 120 -1.94 26.87 -16.85
N ASN A 121 -2.59 25.75 -17.12
CA ASN A 121 -3.63 25.15 -16.29
C ASN A 121 -3.19 23.74 -15.90
N CYS A 122 -3.38 23.34 -14.63
CA CYS A 122 -3.08 21.98 -14.19
C CYS A 122 -4.22 21.03 -14.58
N THR A 123 -4.02 20.24 -15.64
CA THR A 123 -5.06 19.34 -16.17
C THR A 123 -5.00 17.95 -15.55
N GLN A 124 -3.81 17.53 -15.11
CA GLN A 124 -3.60 16.30 -14.35
C GLN A 124 -2.63 16.57 -13.21
N LEU A 125 -2.96 16.03 -12.03
CA LEU A 125 -2.07 15.92 -10.89
C LEU A 125 -2.45 14.62 -10.15
N GLN A 126 -1.45 13.81 -9.86
CA GLN A 126 -1.60 12.50 -9.24
C GLN A 126 -0.43 12.24 -8.30
N ASP A 127 -0.67 11.48 -7.25
CA ASP A 127 0.41 10.97 -6.41
C ASP A 127 1.28 10.02 -7.21
N VAL A 128 2.60 10.16 -7.06
CA VAL A 128 3.52 9.12 -7.50
C VAL A 128 3.81 8.27 -6.28
N HIS A 129 3.20 7.10 -6.25
CA HIS A 129 3.66 6.01 -5.40
C HIS A 129 5.17 5.88 -5.58
N GLU A 130 5.94 5.77 -4.49
CA GLU A 130 7.19 5.02 -4.63
C GLU A 130 6.78 3.60 -4.98
N ASP A 131 7.05 3.19 -6.22
CA ASP A 131 6.65 1.88 -6.76
C ASP A 131 6.94 0.77 -5.75
N LEU A 132 8.09 0.87 -5.08
CA LEU A 132 8.55 0.01 -3.99
C LEU A 132 7.53 -0.22 -2.88
N LEU A 133 7.01 0.83 -2.24
CA LEU A 133 6.10 0.72 -1.08
C LEU A 133 4.72 0.18 -1.49
N TYR A 134 4.27 0.52 -2.71
CA TYR A 134 3.02 -0.01 -3.25
C TYR A 134 3.15 -1.48 -3.69
N GLU A 135 4.19 -1.80 -4.45
CA GLU A 135 4.51 -3.14 -4.95
C GLU A 135 4.68 -4.14 -3.79
N ILE A 136 5.40 -3.76 -2.73
CA ILE A 136 5.56 -4.60 -1.55
C ILE A 136 4.31 -4.62 -0.65
N GLY A 137 3.54 -3.54 -0.58
CA GLY A 137 2.25 -3.54 0.12
C GLY A 137 1.23 -4.50 -0.51
N GLU A 138 1.23 -4.62 -1.84
CA GLU A 138 0.43 -5.61 -2.57
C GLU A 138 1.00 -7.04 -2.47
N ALA A 139 2.31 -7.20 -2.30
CA ALA A 139 2.91 -8.50 -1.98
C ALA A 139 2.57 -8.92 -0.53
N TYR A 140 2.64 -7.99 0.43
CA TYR A 140 2.33 -8.20 1.84
C TYR A 140 0.90 -8.71 2.05
N LYS A 141 -0.11 -8.09 1.43
CA LYS A 141 -1.51 -8.55 1.53
C LYS A 141 -1.68 -10.02 1.09
N LYS A 142 -1.03 -10.40 -0.02
CA LYS A 142 -1.03 -11.77 -0.55
C LYS A 142 -0.27 -12.73 0.37
N ALA A 143 0.81 -12.27 0.98
CA ALA A 143 1.57 -13.04 1.98
C ALA A 143 0.75 -13.25 3.27
N VAL A 144 0.05 -12.23 3.78
CA VAL A 144 -0.88 -12.33 4.93
C VAL A 144 -1.96 -13.36 4.66
N GLU A 145 -2.60 -13.32 3.49
CA GLU A 145 -3.59 -14.31 3.07
C GLU A 145 -2.97 -15.72 2.98
N ALA A 146 -1.90 -15.87 2.20
CA ALA A 146 -1.29 -17.17 1.90
C ALA A 146 -0.68 -17.87 3.12
N TYR A 147 -0.11 -17.11 4.06
CA TYR A 147 0.37 -17.62 5.35
C TYR A 147 -0.79 -17.87 6.33
N GLY A 148 -1.83 -17.03 6.27
CA GLY A 148 -3.08 -17.20 7.00
C GLY A 148 -3.77 -18.53 6.72
N TRP A 149 -3.71 -19.02 5.49
CA TRP A 149 -4.21 -20.34 5.07
C TRP A 149 -3.55 -21.55 5.78
N PHE A 150 -2.48 -21.36 6.54
CA PHE A 150 -1.84 -22.41 7.35
C PHE A 150 -2.10 -22.19 8.84
N GLU A 151 -1.86 -20.96 9.31
CA GLU A 151 -1.72 -20.62 10.74
C GLU A 151 -2.94 -19.96 11.40
N LEU A 152 -3.88 -19.43 10.61
CA LEU A 152 -5.05 -18.68 11.09
C LEU A 152 -6.36 -19.33 10.66
N THR A 153 -6.49 -19.59 9.36
CA THR A 153 -7.65 -20.16 8.69
C THR A 153 -7.19 -21.24 7.70
N THR A 154 -8.03 -21.61 6.74
CA THR A 154 -7.73 -22.55 5.65
C THR A 154 -8.28 -21.98 4.34
N MET A 155 -7.70 -22.32 3.19
CA MET A 155 -8.34 -22.03 1.90
C MET A 155 -9.77 -22.60 1.87
N PRO A 156 -10.74 -21.96 1.17
CA PRO A 156 -12.09 -22.49 1.04
C PRO A 156 -12.09 -23.94 0.56
N THR A 157 -12.91 -24.79 1.19
CA THR A 157 -13.03 -26.22 0.86
C THR A 157 -14.47 -26.60 0.53
N ALA A 158 -14.65 -27.77 -0.09
CA ALA A 158 -15.96 -28.27 -0.47
C ALA A 158 -16.77 -28.91 0.68
N CYS A 159 -16.34 -28.74 1.94
CA CYS A 159 -16.99 -29.32 3.13
C CYS A 159 -18.48 -29.00 3.23
N ASP A 160 -18.89 -27.80 2.81
CA ASP A 160 -20.27 -27.31 2.92
C ASP A 160 -21.08 -27.50 1.62
N THR A 161 -20.50 -28.09 0.57
CA THR A 161 -21.11 -28.13 -0.78
C THR A 161 -21.27 -29.52 -1.38
N ASP A 162 -20.19 -30.30 -1.50
CA ASP A 162 -20.25 -31.69 -2.00
C ASP A 162 -19.67 -32.74 -1.03
N GLY A 163 -18.89 -32.30 -0.04
CA GLY A 163 -18.29 -33.17 0.97
C GLY A 163 -17.22 -34.12 0.42
N ASP A 164 -16.59 -33.82 -0.72
CA ASP A 164 -15.51 -34.64 -1.29
C ASP A 164 -14.30 -34.66 -0.33
N VAL A 165 -14.19 -35.78 0.39
CA VAL A 165 -13.31 -35.95 1.54
C VAL A 165 -12.38 -37.14 1.36
N ARG A 166 -11.14 -37.01 1.82
CA ARG A 166 -10.14 -38.09 1.88
C ARG A 166 -9.67 -38.23 3.32
N GLU A 167 -9.62 -39.47 3.81
CA GLU A 167 -9.07 -39.76 5.14
C GLU A 167 -7.60 -40.18 5.02
N HIS A 168 -6.73 -39.57 5.82
CA HIS A 168 -5.33 -39.95 5.91
C HIS A 168 -4.78 -39.63 7.30
N GLU A 169 -4.07 -40.57 7.93
CA GLU A 169 -3.50 -40.42 9.29
C GLU A 169 -4.54 -39.95 10.33
N GLY A 170 -5.78 -40.47 10.22
CA GLY A 170 -6.91 -40.11 11.07
C GLY A 170 -7.38 -38.65 10.94
N GLN A 171 -6.99 -37.96 9.86
CA GLN A 171 -7.46 -36.61 9.52
C GLN A 171 -8.37 -36.66 8.29
N GLN A 172 -9.43 -35.85 8.30
CA GLN A 172 -10.27 -35.62 7.13
C GLN A 172 -9.75 -34.41 6.36
N TYR A 173 -9.38 -34.63 5.09
CA TYR A 173 -8.99 -33.59 4.14
C TYR A 173 -10.13 -33.37 3.15
N PHE A 174 -10.57 -32.12 2.96
CA PHE A 174 -11.65 -31.73 2.06
C PHE A 174 -11.10 -31.01 0.84
N ARG A 175 -11.69 -31.25 -0.33
CA ARG A 175 -11.20 -30.71 -1.61
C ARG A 175 -11.18 -29.19 -1.59
N VAL A 176 -10.06 -28.56 -1.99
CA VAL A 176 -9.94 -27.11 -2.07
C VAL A 176 -10.79 -26.55 -3.21
N VAL A 177 -11.38 -25.37 -2.99
CA VAL A 177 -12.22 -24.64 -3.93
C VAL A 177 -11.61 -23.26 -4.13
N HIS A 178 -10.57 -23.19 -4.97
CA HIS A 178 -9.90 -21.96 -5.36
C HIS A 178 -9.82 -21.84 -6.88
N GLU A 179 -9.90 -20.61 -7.41
CA GLU A 179 -9.95 -20.37 -8.86
C GLU A 179 -8.68 -20.83 -9.56
N ASN A 180 -7.52 -20.57 -8.95
CA ASN A 180 -6.20 -20.68 -9.58
C ASN A 180 -5.24 -21.67 -8.88
N ILE A 181 -5.65 -22.29 -7.76
CA ILE A 181 -4.84 -23.25 -7.00
C ILE A 181 -5.65 -24.54 -6.85
N LYS A 182 -5.26 -25.60 -7.57
CA LYS A 182 -6.04 -26.84 -7.72
C LYS A 182 -5.23 -28.10 -7.42
N THR A 183 -3.91 -28.01 -7.53
CA THR A 183 -2.93 -29.05 -7.22
C THR A 183 -2.00 -28.59 -6.09
N LEU A 184 -1.27 -29.51 -5.46
CA LEU A 184 -0.25 -29.15 -4.46
C LEU A 184 0.89 -28.33 -5.08
N ALA A 185 1.20 -28.56 -6.37
CA ALA A 185 2.20 -27.79 -7.11
C ALA A 185 1.75 -26.35 -7.40
N ASP A 186 0.46 -26.10 -7.63
CA ASP A 186 -0.05 -24.72 -7.80
C ASP A 186 0.15 -23.91 -6.51
N LEU A 187 -0.13 -24.54 -5.36
CA LEU A 187 0.06 -23.93 -4.04
C LEU A 187 1.54 -23.65 -3.78
N GLU A 188 2.43 -24.61 -4.06
CA GLU A 188 3.86 -24.43 -3.89
C GLU A 188 4.40 -23.30 -4.79
N ASN A 189 3.99 -23.26 -6.06
CA ASN A 189 4.38 -22.20 -7.00
C ASN A 189 3.84 -20.82 -6.58
N TYR A 190 2.63 -20.75 -6.02
CA TYR A 190 2.08 -19.50 -5.48
C TYR A 190 2.87 -19.04 -4.23
N LEU A 191 3.18 -19.96 -3.31
CA LEU A 191 3.99 -19.65 -2.12
C LEU A 191 5.41 -19.21 -2.49
N ARG A 192 6.09 -19.87 -3.44
CA ARG A 192 7.39 -19.44 -3.99
C ARG A 192 7.33 -18.13 -4.81
N SER A 193 6.14 -17.61 -5.09
CA SER A 193 5.98 -16.26 -5.67
C SER A 193 5.87 -15.14 -4.62
N LEU A 194 5.87 -15.50 -3.33
CA LEU A 194 5.73 -14.61 -2.17
C LEU A 194 6.83 -14.80 -1.12
N PHE A 195 7.34 -16.03 -0.94
CA PHE A 195 8.18 -16.44 0.19
C PHE A 195 9.47 -17.13 -0.24
N SER A 196 10.50 -17.03 0.60
CA SER A 196 11.75 -17.78 0.43
C SER A 196 11.53 -19.30 0.54
N ASP A 197 12.39 -20.07 -0.10
CA ASP A 197 12.35 -21.54 -0.11
C ASP A 197 12.27 -22.16 1.30
N ASP A 198 12.92 -21.55 2.29
CA ASP A 198 12.88 -21.99 3.70
C ASP A 198 11.47 -21.80 4.31
N ILE A 199 10.81 -20.66 4.05
CA ILE A 199 9.44 -20.41 4.54
C ILE A 199 8.46 -21.34 3.83
N VAL A 200 8.60 -21.54 2.51
CA VAL A 200 7.76 -22.49 1.76
C VAL A 200 7.94 -23.92 2.28
N ALA A 201 9.18 -24.34 2.56
CA ALA A 201 9.46 -25.64 3.16
C ALA A 201 8.81 -25.80 4.53
N ASN A 202 8.92 -24.81 5.41
CA ASN A 202 8.30 -24.83 6.75
C ASN A 202 6.77 -24.88 6.70
N LEU A 203 6.12 -24.17 5.77
CA LEU A 203 4.66 -24.20 5.61
C LEU A 203 4.16 -25.54 5.02
N MET A 204 4.82 -26.04 3.98
CA MET A 204 4.39 -27.24 3.24
C MET A 204 4.80 -28.55 3.93
N PHE A 205 5.94 -28.55 4.63
CA PHE A 205 6.59 -29.71 5.21
C PHE A 205 7.09 -29.44 6.64
N PRO A 206 6.22 -28.97 7.57
CA PRO A 206 6.62 -28.68 8.95
C PRO A 206 7.23 -29.91 9.63
N GLU A 207 8.35 -29.72 10.33
CA GLU A 207 9.08 -30.81 11.01
C GLU A 207 8.24 -31.46 12.12
N GLU A 208 7.45 -30.65 12.83
CA GLU A 208 6.48 -31.09 13.83
C GLU A 208 5.05 -30.64 13.46
N GLY A 209 4.08 -31.55 13.56
CA GLY A 209 2.66 -31.24 13.41
C GLY A 209 1.95 -31.98 12.28
N LYS A 210 0.85 -31.40 11.79
CA LYS A 210 -0.02 -31.98 10.75
C LYS A 210 0.11 -31.15 9.47
N LYS A 211 0.36 -31.80 8.33
CA LYS A 211 0.33 -31.13 7.02
C LYS A 211 -1.08 -30.59 6.74
N ARG A 212 -1.22 -29.26 6.66
CA ARG A 212 -2.49 -28.56 6.37
C ARG A 212 -3.08 -28.99 5.03
N TYR A 213 -2.22 -29.07 4.01
CA TYR A 213 -2.56 -29.38 2.63
C TYR A 213 -1.95 -30.71 2.18
N ARG A 214 -2.62 -31.40 1.28
CA ARG A 214 -2.17 -32.69 0.72
C ARG A 214 -2.74 -32.90 -0.68
N ASP A 215 -1.93 -33.51 -1.54
CA ASP A 215 -2.38 -34.00 -2.85
C ASP A 215 -3.06 -35.36 -2.70
N PHE A 216 -4.20 -35.54 -3.38
CA PHE A 216 -4.76 -36.85 -3.66
C PHE A 216 -5.14 -36.90 -5.15
N ASP A 217 -4.51 -37.81 -5.90
CA ASP A 217 -4.73 -38.05 -7.33
C ASP A 217 -4.57 -36.79 -8.22
N GLY A 218 -3.67 -35.88 -7.86
CA GLY A 218 -3.42 -34.62 -8.57
C GLY A 218 -4.41 -33.50 -8.23
N ILE A 219 -5.18 -33.64 -7.14
CA ILE A 219 -6.13 -32.66 -6.65
C ILE A 219 -5.73 -32.25 -5.22
N LEU A 220 -5.81 -30.95 -4.92
CA LEU A 220 -5.49 -30.39 -3.61
C LEU A 220 -6.66 -30.54 -2.62
N TYR A 221 -6.36 -31.07 -1.44
CA TYR A 221 -7.27 -31.13 -0.29
C TYR A 221 -6.61 -30.51 0.93
N ALA A 222 -7.42 -30.02 1.86
CA ALA A 222 -6.99 -29.33 3.08
C ALA A 222 -7.71 -29.85 4.32
N ILE A 223 -7.07 -29.77 5.50
CA ILE A 223 -7.75 -29.95 6.79
C ILE A 223 -8.37 -28.61 7.20
N PRO A 224 -9.72 -28.45 7.23
CA PRO A 224 -10.34 -27.20 7.63
C PRO A 224 -10.01 -26.86 9.08
N ALA A 225 -9.57 -25.64 9.31
CA ALA A 225 -9.58 -24.99 10.61
C ALA A 225 -9.75 -23.49 10.43
N ASP A 226 -10.42 -22.88 11.40
CA ASP A 226 -10.48 -21.44 11.61
C ASP A 226 -10.18 -21.16 13.08
N ARG A 227 -9.41 -20.11 13.35
CA ARG A 227 -9.06 -19.61 14.68
C ARG A 227 -9.66 -18.23 14.98
N GLY A 228 -10.29 -17.59 13.98
CA GLY A 228 -10.73 -16.20 14.05
C GLY A 228 -9.58 -15.20 13.97
N THR A 229 -9.92 -13.94 13.73
CA THR A 229 -8.99 -12.79 13.74
C THR A 229 -8.64 -12.39 15.17
N ASP A 230 -7.44 -11.88 15.42
CA ASP A 230 -7.16 -11.25 16.72
C ASP A 230 -7.96 -9.94 16.85
N ILE A 231 -8.65 -9.79 17.97
CA ILE A 231 -9.54 -8.64 18.25
C ILE A 231 -8.83 -7.53 19.03
N SER A 232 -7.57 -7.73 19.41
CA SER A 232 -6.74 -6.75 20.14
C SER A 232 -5.91 -5.85 19.23
N LYS A 233 -6.04 -5.97 17.90
CA LYS A 233 -5.31 -5.17 16.91
C LYS A 233 -6.22 -4.25 16.10
N GLY A 234 -5.73 -3.04 15.86
CA GLY A 234 -6.42 -1.98 15.13
C GLY A 234 -5.84 -1.75 13.74
N LYS A 235 -5.65 -0.48 13.36
CA LYS A 235 -5.13 -0.13 12.02
C LYS A 235 -3.65 -0.51 11.87
N GLU A 236 -3.32 -1.16 10.75
CA GLU A 236 -1.94 -1.31 10.26
C GLU A 236 -1.46 -0.08 9.47
N THR A 237 -0.16 0.20 9.58
CA THR A 237 0.57 1.23 8.84
C THR A 237 1.93 0.69 8.40
N TYR A 238 2.49 1.21 7.31
CA TYR A 238 3.61 0.60 6.59
C TYR A 238 4.77 1.57 6.38
N GLU A 239 6.01 1.11 6.58
CA GLU A 239 7.25 1.82 6.26
C GLU A 239 8.19 0.87 5.48
N VAL A 240 8.91 1.38 4.48
CA VAL A 240 10.07 0.68 3.91
C VAL A 240 11.33 1.26 4.55
N VAL A 241 12.05 0.44 5.31
CA VAL A 241 13.38 0.76 5.84
C VAL A 241 14.40 0.12 4.90
N GLN A 242 15.04 0.95 4.09
CA GLN A 242 15.98 0.48 3.07
C GLN A 242 17.23 -0.16 3.70
N GLU A 243 17.52 -1.42 3.33
CA GLU A 243 18.82 -2.05 3.52
C GLU A 243 19.68 -1.84 2.25
N SER A 244 20.97 -2.23 2.25
CA SER A 244 21.91 -1.78 1.22
C SER A 244 21.57 -2.24 -0.21
N GLY A 245 21.11 -1.30 -1.05
CA GLY A 245 20.90 -1.47 -2.49
C GLY A 245 19.43 -1.45 -2.93
N ASN A 246 19.17 -1.87 -4.17
CA ASN A 246 17.83 -1.93 -4.76
C ASN A 246 17.21 -3.34 -4.71
N SER A 247 17.91 -4.32 -4.13
CA SER A 247 17.55 -5.74 -4.17
C SER A 247 17.11 -6.31 -2.82
N ARG A 248 17.19 -5.56 -1.73
CA ARG A 248 16.87 -6.03 -0.38
C ARG A 248 16.44 -4.87 0.53
N ILE A 249 15.33 -5.05 1.24
CA ILE A 249 14.76 -4.05 2.17
C ILE A 249 14.14 -4.72 3.40
N ILE A 250 13.93 -3.92 4.45
CA ILE A 250 13.07 -4.26 5.57
C ILE A 250 11.71 -3.58 5.35
N PHE A 251 10.65 -4.39 5.21
CA PHE A 251 9.27 -3.92 5.21
C PHE A 251 8.75 -3.94 6.64
N ARG A 252 8.44 -2.75 7.18
CA ARG A 252 7.97 -2.56 8.53
C ARG A 252 6.45 -2.40 8.54
N VAL A 253 5.80 -3.15 9.42
CA VAL A 253 4.38 -3.03 9.73
C VAL A 253 4.23 -2.55 11.18
N THR A 254 3.56 -1.43 11.38
CA THR A 254 3.21 -0.90 12.70
C THR A 254 1.70 -0.97 12.89
N VAL A 255 1.26 -1.66 13.95
CA VAL A 255 -0.15 -1.96 14.24
C VAL A 255 -0.61 -1.33 15.55
N GLU A 256 -1.80 -0.74 15.56
CA GLU A 256 -2.48 -0.20 16.74
C GLU A 256 -2.92 -1.31 17.71
N LEU A 257 -2.85 -1.05 19.03
CA LEU A 257 -3.35 -1.96 20.06
C LEU A 257 -4.74 -1.53 20.58
N LEU A 258 -5.75 -2.39 20.39
CA LEU A 258 -7.12 -2.17 20.84
C LEU A 258 -7.33 -2.70 22.27
N GLY A 259 -6.77 -1.99 23.24
CA GLY A 259 -6.99 -2.25 24.67
C GLY A 259 -5.99 -1.55 25.59
N GLU A 260 -4.78 -1.34 25.09
CA GLU A 260 -3.74 -0.53 25.73
C GLU A 260 -3.33 0.60 24.77
N LEU A 261 -3.02 1.80 25.29
CA LEU A 261 -2.60 2.93 24.45
C LEU A 261 -1.17 2.70 23.92
N GLY A 262 -1.04 2.08 22.76
CA GLY A 262 0.24 1.79 22.14
C GLY A 262 0.15 1.25 20.72
N TYR A 263 1.34 0.99 20.16
CA TYR A 263 1.53 0.37 18.85
C TYR A 263 2.59 -0.74 18.98
N GLU A 264 2.44 -1.82 18.22
CA GLU A 264 3.49 -2.82 18.02
C GLU A 264 4.11 -2.68 16.62
N THR A 265 5.32 -3.19 16.42
CA THR A 265 6.06 -3.05 15.15
C THR A 265 6.76 -4.36 14.79
N HIS A 266 6.58 -4.81 13.55
CA HIS A 266 7.12 -6.04 13.00
C HIS A 266 7.92 -5.74 11.74
N ASP A 267 9.15 -6.24 11.66
CA ASP A 267 10.10 -6.00 10.57
C ASP A 267 10.29 -7.27 9.73
N PHE A 268 9.91 -7.22 8.45
CA PHE A 268 9.96 -8.33 7.51
C PHE A 268 11.04 -8.11 6.44
N THR A 269 11.99 -9.02 6.32
CA THR A 269 13.10 -8.93 5.36
C THR A 269 12.62 -9.39 3.99
N CYS A 270 12.86 -8.59 2.95
CA CYS A 270 12.33 -8.82 1.61
C CYS A 270 13.40 -8.61 0.54
N GLU A 271 13.50 -9.52 -0.41
CA GLU A 271 14.51 -9.50 -1.48
C GLU A 271 13.85 -9.50 -2.87
N LYS A 272 14.43 -8.78 -3.84
CA LYS A 272 13.88 -8.69 -5.21
C LYS A 272 14.48 -9.75 -6.13
N ILE A 273 13.72 -10.82 -6.37
CA ILE A 273 14.12 -11.98 -7.17
C ILE A 273 13.24 -12.03 -8.42
N ASP A 274 13.85 -12.11 -9.61
CA ASP A 274 13.18 -12.11 -10.93
C ASP A 274 12.09 -11.03 -11.10
N GLY A 275 12.33 -9.86 -10.49
CA GLY A 275 11.43 -8.70 -10.54
C GLY A 275 10.30 -8.71 -9.51
N ARG A 276 10.24 -9.67 -8.58
CA ARG A 276 9.22 -9.77 -7.50
C ARG A 276 9.85 -9.59 -6.13
N TRP A 277 9.12 -9.01 -5.17
CA TRP A 277 9.52 -9.03 -3.77
C TRP A 277 9.15 -10.36 -3.12
N ILE A 278 10.15 -11.02 -2.54
CA ILE A 278 10.05 -12.29 -1.86
C ILE A 278 10.39 -12.07 -0.38
N PHE A 279 9.46 -12.40 0.52
CA PHE A 279 9.67 -12.33 1.96
C PHE A 279 10.61 -13.46 2.41
N SER A 280 11.76 -13.10 2.99
CA SER A 280 12.73 -14.02 3.58
C SER A 280 12.62 -14.10 5.11
N SER A 281 11.93 -13.15 5.75
CA SER A 281 11.33 -13.34 7.07
C SER A 281 9.86 -12.89 7.04
N PHE A 282 8.96 -13.70 7.60
CA PHE A 282 7.53 -13.40 7.63
C PHE A 282 6.86 -14.00 8.87
N GLY A 283 5.74 -13.41 9.26
CA GLY A 283 4.81 -13.89 10.28
C GLY A 283 3.55 -13.04 10.23
N LEU A 284 2.44 -13.57 10.76
CA LEU A 284 1.22 -12.77 10.84
C LEU A 284 1.28 -11.79 12.01
N VAL A 285 1.01 -10.53 11.72
CA VAL A 285 0.70 -9.50 12.71
C VAL A 285 -0.62 -9.88 13.38
N ARG A 286 -0.60 -10.04 14.71
CA ARG A 286 -1.69 -10.52 15.56
C ARG A 286 -1.55 -10.03 16.97
#